data_AF-A0A1X0K1Q7-F1
#
_entry.id   AF-A0A1X0K1Q7-F1
#
_cell.length_a   1.000
_cell.length_b   1.000
_cell.length_c   1.000
_cell.angle_alpha   90.00
_cell.angle_beta   90.00
_cell.angle_gamma   90.00
#
_symmetry.space_group_name_H-M   'P 1'
#
loop_
_entity.id
_entity.type
_entity.pdbx_description
1 polymer ?
#
loop_
_entity_poly.entity_id
_entity_poly.type
_entity_poly.pdbx_seq_one_letter_code
_entity_poly.pdbx_strand_id
1 'polypeptide(L)' 'VEDDAGAGLFNQKLKEWEDYYNYHRPHGGLGGQTPYERLLQKTKAQPVTGHRQSHS' A
#
# COMPACT_ATOMS: atom_id res chain seq x y z
N VAL A 1 -2.48 -9.86 -32.36
CA VAL A 1 -2.00 -8.72 -31.53
C VAL A 1 -3.20 -8.09 -30.80
N GLU A 2 -4.14 -8.91 -30.31
CA GLU A 2 -5.33 -8.40 -29.60
C GLU A 2 -5.26 -8.68 -28.09
N ASP A 3 -4.35 -9.58 -27.67
CA ASP A 3 -4.16 -9.97 -26.27
C ASP A 3 -3.48 -8.88 -25.39
N ASP A 4 -2.81 -7.90 -26.02
CA ASP A 4 -2.07 -6.83 -25.32
C ASP A 4 -3.01 -5.73 -24.77
N ALA A 5 -4.14 -5.49 -25.44
CA ALA A 5 -5.13 -4.48 -25.04
C ALA A 5 -5.89 -4.86 -23.76
N GLY A 6 -6.17 -6.17 -23.57
CA GLY A 6 -6.82 -6.68 -22.36
C GLY A 6 -5.92 -6.59 -21.13
N ALA A 7 -4.64 -6.93 -21.29
CA ALA A 7 -3.64 -6.81 -20.23
C ALA A 7 -3.41 -5.34 -19.81
N GLY A 8 -3.37 -4.42 -20.78
CA GLY A 8 -3.24 -2.98 -20.51
C GLY A 8 -4.38 -2.42 -19.65
N LEU A 9 -5.63 -2.72 -20.03
CA LEU A 9 -6.80 -2.26 -19.27
C LEU A 9 -6.86 -2.87 -17.87
N PHE A 10 -6.54 -4.16 -17.74
CA PHE A 10 -6.49 -4.83 -16.45
C PHE A 10 -5.47 -4.18 -15.52
N ASN A 11 -4.26 -3.92 -16.01
CA ASN A 11 -3.20 -3.27 -15.24
C ASN A 11 -3.60 -1.85 -14.81
N GLN A 12 -4.31 -1.11 -15.68
CA GLN A 12 -4.84 0.21 -15.31
C GLN A 12 -5.84 0.11 -14.15
N LYS A 13 -6.79 -0.83 -14.22
CA LYS A 13 -7.77 -1.04 -13.14
C LYS A 13 -7.13 -1.52 -11.84
N LEU A 14 -6.08 -2.34 -11.93
CA LEU A 14 -5.30 -2.75 -10.78
C LEU A 14 -4.61 -1.55 -10.12
N LYS A 15 -4.04 -0.65 -10.93
CA LYS A 15 -3.41 0.59 -10.44
C LYS A 15 -4.41 1.52 -9.75
N GLU A 16 -5.57 1.74 -10.37
CA GLU A 16 -6.66 2.53 -9.79
C GLU A 16 -7.10 1.96 -8.43
N TRP A 17 -7.22 0.63 -8.33
CA TRP A 17 -7.57 -0.04 -7.08
C TRP A 17 -6.49 0.09 -6.02
N GLU A 18 -5.22 -0.09 -6.39
CA GLU A 18 -4.08 0.04 -5.49
C GLU A 18 -4.01 1.46 -4.89
N ASP A 19 -4.18 2.49 -5.74
CA ASP A 19 -4.13 3.88 -5.30
C ASP A 19 -5.29 4.20 -4.36
N TYR A 20 -6.52 3.77 -4.70
CA TYR A 20 -7.67 3.94 -3.82
C TYR A 20 -7.49 3.25 -2.46
N TYR A 21 -7.03 1.99 -2.45
CA TYR A 21 -6.84 1.22 -1.23
C TYR A 21 -5.80 1.85 -0.31
N ASN A 22 -4.67 2.28 -0.87
CA ASN A 22 -3.54 2.79 -0.11
C ASN A 22 -3.71 4.22 0.40
N TYR A 23 -4.40 5.09 -0.36
CA TYR A 23 -4.45 6.53 -0.08
C TYR A 23 -5.82 7.09 0.28
N HIS A 24 -6.91 6.36 0.01
CA HIS A 24 -8.26 6.92 0.14
C HIS A 24 -9.20 6.08 0.98
N ARG A 25 -8.95 4.78 1.13
CA ARG A 25 -9.85 3.89 1.85
C ARG A 25 -9.58 3.90 3.36
N PRO A 26 -10.52 4.36 4.20
CA PRO A 26 -10.38 4.25 5.65
C PRO A 26 -10.55 2.79 6.09
N HIS A 27 -9.66 2.30 6.95
CA HIS A 27 -9.68 0.91 7.43
C HIS A 27 -10.06 0.84 8.91
N GLY A 28 -11.13 0.09 9.23
CA GLY A 28 -11.58 -0.10 10.61
C GLY A 28 -10.49 -0.69 11.52
N GLY A 29 -9.72 -1.68 11.01
CA GLY A 29 -8.56 -2.24 11.73
C GLY A 29 -7.39 -1.28 11.93
N LEU A 30 -7.39 -0.13 11.24
CA LEU A 30 -6.42 0.95 11.41
C LEU A 30 -7.02 2.17 12.15
N GLY A 31 -8.19 2.01 12.77
CA GLY A 31 -8.88 3.11 13.45
C GLY A 31 -9.38 4.19 12.51
N GLY A 32 -9.75 3.82 11.27
CA GLY A 32 -10.23 4.75 10.24
C GLY A 32 -9.14 5.35 9.36
N GLN A 33 -7.86 5.07 9.63
CA GLN A 33 -6.76 5.54 8.80
C GLN A 33 -6.62 4.71 7.52
N THR A 34 -5.95 5.30 6.54
CA THR A 34 -5.45 4.63 5.33
C THR A 34 -4.17 3.84 5.64
N PRO A 35 -3.83 2.84 4.82
CA PRO A 35 -2.56 2.10 4.96
C PRO A 35 -1.33 3.03 4.89
N TYR A 36 -1.35 4.02 4.00
CA TYR A 36 -0.25 4.97 3.86
C TYR A 36 -0.06 5.84 5.11
N GLU A 37 -1.13 6.34 5.71
CA GLU A 37 -1.06 7.10 6.96
C GLU A 37 -0.49 6.25 8.10
N ARG A 38 -0.90 4.98 8.19
CA ARG A 38 -0.35 4.05 9.17
C ARG A 38 1.14 3.80 8.95
N LEU A 39 1.57 3.67 7.70
CA LEU A 39 2.99 3.54 7.35
C LEU A 39 3.78 4.77 7.81
N LEU A 40 3.30 5.98 7.50
CA LEU A 40 3.93 7.23 7.93
C LEU A 40 4.04 7.33 9.45
N GLN A 41 3.02 6.89 10.19
CA GLN A 41 3.10 6.84 11.65
C GLN A 41 4.23 5.94 12.14
N LYS A 42 4.36 4.74 11.58
CA LYS A 42 5.40 3.78 12.00
C LYS A 42 6.80 4.25 11.63
N THR A 43 6.98 4.89 10.48
CA THR A 43 8.29 5.36 10.01
C THR A 43 8.73 6.68 10.66
N LYS A 44 7.79 7.56 11.02
CA LYS A 44 8.09 8.81 11.76
C LYS A 44 8.28 8.57 13.25
N ALA A 45 7.60 7.59 13.84
CA ALA A 45 7.70 7.29 15.27
C ALA A 45 8.97 6.51 15.64
N GLN A 46 9.67 5.91 14.67
CA GLN A 46 10.91 5.19 14.92
C GLN A 46 12.10 5.95 14.33
N PRO A 47 12.96 6.59 15.14
CA PRO A 47 14.35 6.74 14.72
C PRO A 47 14.88 5.34 14.39
N VAL A 48 15.64 5.20 13.31
CA VAL A 48 16.25 3.93 12.89
C VAL A 48 17.27 3.45 13.94
N THR A 49 16.78 2.88 15.03
CA THR A 49 17.57 2.22 16.08
C THR A 49 17.18 0.75 16.20
N GLY A 50 16.32 0.24 15.32
CA GLY A 50 15.86 -1.14 15.32
C GLY A 50 16.87 -2.09 14.66
N HIS A 51 17.50 -2.93 15.49
CA HIS A 51 18.21 -4.15 15.11
C HIS A 51 17.40 -4.91 14.04
N ARG A 52 18.01 -5.14 12.87
CA ARG A 52 17.46 -6.01 11.82
C ARG A 52 17.19 -7.38 12.44
N GLN A 53 15.93 -7.75 12.62
CA GLN A 53 15.59 -9.11 13.01
C GLN A 53 15.87 -10.03 11.82
N SER A 54 17.09 -10.57 11.79
CA SER A 54 17.43 -11.72 10.97
C SER A 54 16.69 -12.92 11.55
N HIS A 55 15.57 -13.28 10.93
CA HIS A 55 15.00 -14.61 11.12
C HIS A 55 15.95 -15.62 10.45
N SER A 56 16.62 -16.43 11.29
CA SER A 56 17.28 -17.68 10.89
C SER A 56 16.27 -18.82 10.85
#